data_AF-A0A951EW33-F1
#
_entry.id   AF-A0A951EW33-F1
#
_cell.length_a   1.000
_cell.length_b   1.000
_cell.length_c   1.000
_cell.angle_alpha   90.00
_cell.angle_beta   90.00
_cell.angle_gamma   90.00
#
_symmetry.space_group_name_H-M   'P 1'
#
loop_
_entity.id
_entity.type
_entity.pdbx_description
1 polymer ?
#
loop_
_entity_poly.entity_id
_entity_poly.type
_entity_poly.pdbx_seq_one_letter_code
_entity_poly.pdbx_strand_id
1 'polypeptide(L)'
;MNFLRLCFAGVAFLPSAFAQGSFVPVTDSILQNPDPADWLMWRRTLNSWGYSPLNQINRSNAGRLKMIWARGMGPGVQEATPLAYRGILYLPNPSDLVQALNGATG
;
A
#
# COMPACT_ATOMS: atom_id res chain seq x y z
N MET A 1 -47.67 32.53 0.72
CA MET A 1 -46.62 31.86 -0.08
C MET A 1 -45.83 30.94 0.85
N ASN A 2 -46.04 29.64 0.72
CA ASN A 2 -45.34 28.59 1.48
C ASN A 2 -43.94 28.39 0.91
N PHE A 3 -42.90 28.51 1.73
CA PHE A 3 -41.56 28.06 1.38
C PHE A 3 -41.29 26.71 2.04
N LEU A 4 -41.35 25.65 1.25
CA LEU A 4 -40.98 24.29 1.61
C LEU A 4 -39.46 24.26 1.83
N ARG A 5 -39.01 24.04 3.07
CA ARG A 5 -37.59 23.82 3.38
C ARG A 5 -37.24 22.36 3.07
N LEU A 6 -36.43 22.16 2.04
CA LEU A 6 -35.84 20.87 1.70
C LEU A 6 -34.69 20.59 2.69
N CYS A 7 -34.88 19.68 3.64
CA CYS A 7 -33.79 19.21 4.51
C CYS A 7 -32.92 18.23 3.73
N PHE A 8 -31.72 18.65 3.32
CA PHE A 8 -30.67 17.71 2.91
C PHE A 8 -30.14 17.00 4.15
N ALA A 9 -30.45 15.71 4.29
CA ALA A 9 -29.75 14.85 5.23
C ALA A 9 -28.33 14.63 4.71
N GLY A 10 -27.37 15.43 5.20
CA GLY A 10 -25.96 15.25 4.89
C GLY A 10 -25.47 13.93 5.47
N VAL A 11 -25.15 12.96 4.62
CA VAL A 11 -24.38 11.78 5.02
C VAL A 11 -22.97 12.26 5.35
N ALA A 12 -22.66 12.35 6.64
CA ALA A 12 -21.30 12.64 7.09
C ALA A 12 -20.39 11.46 6.73
N PHE A 13 -19.47 11.66 5.79
CA PHE A 13 -18.35 10.76 5.56
C PHE A 13 -17.41 10.91 6.77
N LEU A 14 -17.54 10.03 7.76
CA LEU A 14 -16.55 9.94 8.84
C LEU A 14 -15.32 9.26 8.24
N PRO A 15 -14.15 9.93 8.18
CA PRO A 15 -12.93 9.23 7.82
C PRO A 15 -12.67 8.19 8.91
N SER A 16 -12.77 6.90 8.54
CA SER A 16 -12.31 5.82 9.40
C SER A 16 -10.81 6.02 9.60
N ALA A 17 -10.42 6.53 10.76
CA ALA A 17 -9.03 6.49 11.19
C ALA A 17 -8.65 5.01 11.30
N PHE A 18 -7.81 4.52 10.39
CA PHE A 18 -7.23 3.19 10.52
C PHE A 18 -6.35 3.21 11.77
N ALA A 19 -6.74 2.46 12.79
CA ALA A 19 -5.85 2.15 13.91
C ALA A 19 -4.73 1.27 13.34
N GLN A 20 -3.63 1.90 12.94
CA GLN A 20 -2.38 1.21 12.68
C GLN A 20 -1.98 0.55 14.00
N GLY A 21 -2.12 -0.78 14.10
CA GLY A 21 -1.61 -1.52 15.25
C GLY A 21 -0.14 -1.15 15.49
N SER A 22 0.35 -1.33 16.72
CA SER A 22 1.75 -1.06 17.06
C SER A 22 2.69 -1.69 16.02
N PHE A 23 3.65 -0.91 15.54
CA PHE A 23 4.65 -1.40 14.59
C PHE A 23 5.37 -2.61 15.17
N VAL A 24 5.49 -3.69 14.39
CA VAL A 24 6.21 -4.90 14.78
C VAL A 24 7.63 -4.80 14.21
N PRO A 25 8.67 -4.68 15.05
CA PRO A 25 10.05 -4.60 14.56
C PRO A 25 10.42 -5.78 13.67
N VAL A 26 11.08 -5.48 12.55
CA VAL A 26 11.59 -6.50 11.64
C VAL A 26 12.87 -7.10 12.25
N THR A 27 12.88 -8.43 12.40
CA THR A 27 14.02 -9.19 12.94
C THR A 27 14.73 -9.96 11.83
N ASP A 28 15.95 -10.43 12.11
CA ASP A 28 16.70 -11.26 11.16
C ASP A 28 15.94 -12.53 10.76
N SER A 29 15.23 -13.16 11.72
CA SER A 29 14.39 -14.33 11.41
C SER A 29 13.28 -14.01 10.41
N ILE A 30 12.70 -12.80 10.49
CA ILE A 30 11.68 -12.34 9.54
C ILE A 30 12.32 -12.10 8.17
N LEU A 31 13.53 -11.53 8.11
CA LEU A 31 14.24 -11.31 6.84
C LEU A 31 14.69 -12.61 6.17
N GLN A 32 15.07 -13.62 6.95
CA GLN A 32 15.45 -14.95 6.44
C GLN A 32 14.25 -15.73 5.90
N ASN A 33 13.08 -15.57 6.50
CA ASN A 33 11.85 -16.25 6.10
C ASN A 33 10.64 -15.28 6.11
N PRO A 34 10.56 -14.34 5.15
CA PRO A 34 9.51 -13.34 5.13
C PRO A 34 8.17 -13.97 4.79
N ASP A 35 7.10 -13.42 5.37
CA ASP A 35 5.72 -13.80 5.04
C ASP A 35 5.50 -13.69 3.51
N PRO A 36 4.77 -14.64 2.88
CA PRO A 36 4.36 -14.54 1.48
C PRO A 36 3.74 -13.19 1.08
N ALA A 37 3.03 -12.52 1.99
CA ALA A 37 2.35 -11.25 1.78
C ALA A 37 3.26 -10.02 1.91
N ASP A 38 4.45 -10.16 2.48
CA ASP A 38 5.38 -9.05 2.72
C ASP A 38 6.52 -9.00 1.67
N TRP A 39 7.02 -7.78 1.44
CA TRP A 39 8.17 -7.46 0.58
C TRP A 39 9.12 -6.53 1.33
N LEU A 40 10.02 -7.12 2.12
CA LEU A 40 10.82 -6.40 3.13
C LEU A 40 12.19 -5.90 2.67
N MET A 41 12.58 -6.21 1.44
CA MET A 41 13.88 -5.84 0.87
C MET A 41 13.75 -5.71 -0.64
N TRP A 42 14.75 -5.10 -1.30
CA TRP A 42 14.72 -4.78 -2.73
C TRP A 42 14.20 -5.92 -3.62
N ARG A 43 14.63 -7.15 -3.35
CA ARG A 43 14.29 -8.36 -4.14
C ARG A 43 13.50 -9.40 -3.35
N ARG A 44 12.75 -8.96 -2.32
CA ARG A 44 11.95 -9.74 -1.35
C ARG A 44 12.72 -10.70 -0.44
N THR A 45 13.61 -11.52 -1.01
CA THR A 45 14.37 -12.56 -0.31
C THR A 45 15.87 -12.30 -0.43
N LEU A 46 16.65 -12.74 0.56
CA LEU A 46 18.10 -12.48 0.62
C LEU A 46 18.86 -13.08 -0.57
N ASN A 47 18.34 -14.13 -1.19
CA ASN A 47 18.86 -14.70 -2.45
C ASN A 47 18.54 -13.86 -3.71
N SER A 48 17.90 -12.70 -3.56
CA SER A 48 17.67 -11.69 -4.58
C SER A 48 16.79 -12.10 -5.78
N TRP A 49 15.86 -13.04 -5.58
CA TRP A 49 15.01 -13.57 -6.65
C TRP A 49 13.99 -12.58 -7.21
N GLY A 50 13.49 -11.64 -6.40
CA GLY A 50 12.41 -10.73 -6.81
C GLY A 50 11.14 -11.47 -7.23
N TYR A 51 10.81 -12.56 -6.53
CA TYR A 51 9.67 -13.42 -6.82
C TYR A 51 8.65 -13.37 -5.69
N SER A 52 7.38 -13.11 -6.02
CA SER A 52 6.26 -13.26 -5.09
C SER A 52 5.68 -14.67 -5.16
N PRO A 53 5.51 -15.37 -4.03
CA PRO A 53 4.84 -16.67 -3.98
C PRO A 53 3.31 -16.56 -4.06
N LEU A 54 2.74 -15.34 -4.04
CA LEU A 54 1.29 -15.15 -4.17
C LEU A 54 0.80 -15.56 -5.56
N ASN A 55 -0.33 -16.26 -5.61
CA ASN A 55 -0.89 -16.83 -6.85
C ASN A 55 -2.33 -16.39 -7.16
N GLN A 56 -2.88 -15.47 -6.37
CA GLN A 56 -4.23 -14.93 -6.59
C GLN A 56 -4.36 -14.32 -7.98
N ILE A 57 -3.33 -13.60 -8.44
CA ILE A 57 -3.22 -13.10 -9.82
C ILE A 57 -2.43 -14.11 -10.63
N ASN A 58 -2.98 -14.54 -11.76
CA ASN A 58 -2.38 -15.54 -12.64
C ASN A 58 -2.82 -15.33 -14.10
N ARG A 59 -2.29 -16.17 -15.01
CA ARG A 59 -2.51 -16.03 -16.47
C ARG A 59 -3.98 -16.00 -16.88
N SER A 60 -4.87 -16.66 -16.13
CA SER A 60 -6.30 -16.70 -16.45
C SER A 60 -7.06 -15.43 -16.03
N ASN A 61 -6.51 -14.62 -15.13
CA ASN A 61 -7.23 -13.48 -14.54
C ASN A 61 -6.48 -12.14 -14.61
N ALA A 62 -5.22 -12.10 -15.03
CA ALA A 62 -4.43 -10.87 -15.13
C ALA A 62 -5.07 -9.80 -16.02
N GLY A 63 -5.82 -10.21 -17.06
CA GLY A 63 -6.56 -9.28 -17.92
C GLY A 63 -7.75 -8.57 -17.24
N ARG A 64 -8.07 -8.90 -15.98
CA ARG A 64 -9.16 -8.30 -15.20
C ARG A 64 -8.68 -7.31 -14.13
N LEU A 65 -7.38 -6.99 -14.12
CA LEU A 65 -6.84 -6.02 -13.16
C LEU A 65 -7.47 -4.64 -13.36
N LYS A 66 -7.70 -3.95 -12.23
CA LYS A 66 -8.23 -2.59 -12.18
C LYS A 66 -7.32 -1.73 -11.32
N MET A 67 -7.23 -0.45 -11.63
CA MET A 67 -6.59 0.53 -10.76
C MET A 67 -7.43 0.67 -9.48
N ILE A 68 -6.81 0.41 -8.32
CA ILE A 68 -7.47 0.56 -7.01
C ILE A 68 -7.21 1.95 -6.44
N TRP A 69 -5.99 2.46 -6.59
CA TRP A 69 -5.60 3.82 -6.19
C TRP A 69 -4.36 4.28 -6.97
N ALA A 70 -4.10 5.59 -6.93
CA ALA A 70 -2.87 6.20 -7.39
C ALA A 70 -2.49 7.35 -6.43
N ARG A 71 -1.19 7.57 -6.22
CA ARG A 71 -0.67 8.66 -5.38
C ARG A 71 0.48 9.36 -6.10
N GLY A 72 0.50 10.69 -6.03
CA GLY A 72 1.57 11.50 -6.60
C GLY A 72 2.89 11.28 -5.86
N MET A 73 3.96 11.15 -6.64
CA MET A 73 5.34 11.07 -6.15
C MET A 73 6.04 12.43 -6.32
N GLY A 74 7.14 12.63 -5.58
CA GLY A 74 7.99 13.80 -5.73
C GLY A 74 8.63 13.90 -7.12
N PRO A 75 9.04 15.10 -7.59
CA PRO A 75 9.68 15.26 -8.88
C PRO A 75 11.07 14.59 -8.91
N GLY A 76 11.46 14.04 -10.07
CA GLY A 76 12.76 13.42 -10.29
C GLY A 76 12.67 12.02 -10.89
N VAL A 77 13.82 11.35 -11.01
CA VAL A 77 13.92 9.99 -11.56
C VAL A 77 13.42 8.98 -10.53
N GLN A 78 12.51 8.09 -10.96
CA GLN A 78 11.90 7.09 -10.09
C GLN A 78 12.50 5.71 -10.34
N GLU A 79 13.32 5.23 -9.39
CA GLU A 79 14.01 3.94 -9.47
C GLU A 79 13.73 3.03 -8.26
N ALA A 80 13.02 3.57 -7.27
CA ALA A 80 12.80 2.91 -6.00
C ALA A 80 11.89 1.67 -6.14
N THR A 81 12.20 0.63 -5.35
CA THR A 81 11.27 -0.47 -5.11
C THR A 81 10.53 -0.21 -3.79
N PRO A 82 9.19 -0.11 -3.80
CA PRO A 82 8.44 0.00 -2.57
C PRO A 82 8.66 -1.23 -1.68
N LEU A 83 8.72 -1.02 -0.36
CA LEU A 83 8.66 -2.12 0.62
C LEU A 83 7.24 -2.26 1.12
N ALA A 84 6.75 -3.50 1.24
CA ALA A 84 5.42 -3.81 1.77
C ALA A 84 5.56 -4.60 3.07
N TYR A 85 4.97 -4.11 4.16
CA TYR A 85 4.98 -4.80 5.44
C TYR A 85 3.68 -4.57 6.20
N ARG A 86 2.96 -5.65 6.52
CA ARG A 86 1.75 -5.62 7.35
C ARG A 86 0.73 -4.57 6.89
N GLY A 87 0.54 -4.46 5.58
CA GLY A 87 -0.42 -3.55 4.96
C GLY A 87 0.08 -2.11 4.75
N ILE A 88 1.34 -1.81 5.05
CA ILE A 88 1.95 -0.51 4.74
C ILE A 88 2.94 -0.61 3.61
N LEU A 89 2.84 0.34 2.68
CA LEU A 89 3.79 0.55 1.60
C LEU A 89 4.75 1.68 2.01
N TYR A 90 6.04 1.37 2.11
CA TYR A 90 7.11 2.33 2.33
C TYR A 90 7.76 2.65 0.99
N LEU A 91 7.63 3.90 0.54
CA LEU A 91 8.01 4.33 -0.80
C LEU A 91 9.03 5.48 -0.73
N PRO A 92 10.31 5.21 -1.02
CA PRO A 92 11.31 6.25 -1.25
C PRO A 92 10.98 7.02 -2.53
N ASN A 93 11.02 8.34 -2.43
CA ASN A 93 10.94 9.29 -3.54
C ASN A 93 12.31 9.96 -3.72
N PRO A 94 12.52 10.71 -4.82
CA PRO A 94 13.70 11.55 -4.97
C PRO A 94 13.84 12.55 -3.82
N SER A 95 15.07 13.01 -3.59
CA SER A 95 15.40 13.98 -2.53
C SER A 95 15.11 13.48 -1.11
N ASP A 96 15.35 12.18 -0.87
CA ASP A 96 15.25 11.53 0.45
C ASP A 96 13.87 11.60 1.12
N LEU A 97 12.82 11.87 0.35
CA LEU A 97 11.45 11.88 0.85
C LEU A 97 10.91 10.44 0.91
N VAL A 98 10.56 9.95 2.10
CA VAL A 98 9.96 8.63 2.28
C VAL A 98 8.49 8.77 2.67
N GLN A 99 7.63 8.06 1.95
CA GLN A 99 6.20 7.96 2.25
C GLN A 99 5.89 6.61 2.91
N ALA A 100 5.01 6.62 3.90
CA ALA A 100 4.36 5.42 4.44
C ALA A 100 2.87 5.50 4.12
N LEU A 101 2.37 4.54 3.34
CA LEU A 101 1.04 4.55 2.75
C LEU A 101 0.27 3.32 3.18
N ASN A 102 -1.04 3.44 3.40
CA ASN A 102 -1.89 2.26 3.53
C ASN A 102 -1.94 1.54 2.18
N GLY A 103 -1.42 0.31 2.10
CA GLY A 103 -1.29 -0.43 0.85
C GLY A 103 -2.63 -0.75 0.17
N ALA A 104 -3.73 -0.78 0.93
CA ALA A 104 -5.06 -1.01 0.39
C ALA A 104 -5.72 0.25 -0.17
N THR A 105 -5.43 1.43 0.38
CA THR A 105 -6.17 2.66 0.08
C THR A 105 -5.35 3.81 -0.51
N GLY A 106 -4.02 3.75 -0.46
CA GLY A 106 -3.13 4.77 -1.03
C GLY A 106 -2.81 5.95 -0.11
#